data_AF-A0A9D0ICU3-F1
#
_entry.id   AF-A0A9D0ICU3-F1
#
_cell.length_a   1.000
_cell.length_b   1.000
_cell.length_c   1.000
_cell.angle_alpha   90.00
_cell.angle_beta   90.00
_cell.angle_gamma   90.00
#
_symmetry.space_group_name_H-M   'P 1'
#
loop_
_entity.id
_entity.type
_entity.pdbx_description
1 polymer ?
#
loop_
_entity_poly.entity_id
_entity_poly.type
_entity_poly.pdbx_seq_one_letter_code
_entity_poly.pdbx_strand_id
1 'polypeptide(L)'
;MKRSLLLLVLLTLIVAACAPGATTSTAPASTAEATEVTGATEASATVAPTVPSEAGGGEPTMATCRAWIQESHSLDYSNHDCQEHADILRSVERMGGGVIPVGENRFFIVWFPEGWERSSDPEVIFTIHGNGGCAESNFKWWSEVAEEHNYGVVALQYAEEDVADTDPREDFVFDKADAVYPNLVAAYDELRAHCPIDNVPIVLHGFSRGSAMSYHLALMDRGAEGRHLFSAFIADSGGTGPTGTGDTPPGYLRDAPQDAYHGARFWLYCGMEDEDGVRCDDMEKARQIIQAHGAIVDELYVNPTGGHGIFIRGRDEATTPAIEAMLAYIDAIEYSEPAPGPAEEQQPAPTATPTETSSAGGETAPTLASCQAWIQERHSMDYPDHGCQEHADVLSSVADNGGGIIPLQDSKF
;
A
#
# COMPACT_ATOMS: atom_id res chain seq x y z
N MET A 1 -12.48 65.41 -7.74
CA MET A 1 -13.54 66.43 -7.57
C MET A 1 -14.90 65.79 -7.84
N LYS A 2 -15.71 65.67 -6.77
CA LYS A 2 -17.19 65.60 -6.66
C LYS A 2 -18.03 65.02 -7.81
N ARG A 3 -18.76 63.93 -7.51
CA ARG A 3 -20.22 63.70 -7.67
C ARG A 3 -20.57 62.33 -7.04
N SER A 4 -21.09 62.32 -5.80
CA SER A 4 -22.52 62.12 -5.43
C SER A 4 -23.01 60.68 -5.73
N LEU A 5 -23.13 59.75 -4.77
CA LEU A 5 -24.00 59.67 -3.56
C LEU A 5 -25.49 59.52 -3.89
N LEU A 6 -25.99 58.27 -3.91
CA LEU A 6 -27.38 57.79 -3.75
C LEU A 6 -27.29 56.24 -3.88
N LEU A 7 -27.84 55.34 -3.07
CA LEU A 7 -28.92 55.40 -2.09
C LEU A 7 -28.78 54.16 -1.17
N LEU A 8 -28.79 54.39 0.15
CA LEU A 8 -28.79 53.40 1.22
C LEU A 8 -30.16 53.50 1.91
N VAL A 9 -31.10 52.60 1.63
CA VAL A 9 -32.33 52.41 2.42
C VAL A 9 -32.88 51.00 2.20
N LEU A 10 -32.61 50.06 3.13
CA LEU A 10 -33.65 49.22 3.75
C LEU A 10 -33.02 48.36 4.86
N LEU A 11 -33.10 48.85 6.10
CA LEU A 11 -32.94 48.06 7.32
C LEU A 11 -34.14 48.38 8.23
N THR A 12 -34.55 47.40 9.05
CA THR A 12 -35.63 47.34 10.04
C THR A 12 -36.94 46.68 9.56
N LEU A 13 -37.62 45.77 10.27
CA LEU A 13 -37.56 45.25 11.65
C LEU A 13 -38.64 44.14 11.79
N ILE A 14 -38.37 42.94 12.34
CA ILE A 14 -39.28 42.09 13.17
C ILE A 14 -38.38 41.08 13.94
N VAL A 15 -37.96 41.32 15.19
CA VAL A 15 -38.57 41.00 16.50
C VAL A 15 -38.94 39.53 16.75
N ALA A 16 -38.04 38.87 17.50
CA ALA A 16 -38.24 37.97 18.65
C ALA A 16 -39.33 36.88 18.65
N ALA A 17 -38.89 35.63 18.81
CA ALA A 17 -39.54 34.64 19.67
C ALA A 17 -38.50 33.76 20.35
N CYS A 18 -38.46 33.83 21.68
CA CYS A 18 -37.73 32.91 22.57
C CYS A 18 -38.59 31.66 22.81
N ALA A 19 -37.99 30.46 22.74
CA ALA A 19 -38.23 29.36 23.69
C ALA A 19 -37.25 28.20 23.41
N PRO A 20 -36.67 27.55 24.45
CA PRO A 20 -35.80 26.40 24.31
C PRO A 20 -36.62 25.09 24.30
N GLY A 21 -36.55 24.34 23.21
CA GLY A 21 -37.04 22.97 23.13
C GLY A 21 -35.89 21.99 23.35
N ALA A 22 -35.75 21.48 24.57
CA ALA A 22 -34.91 20.33 24.85
C ALA A 22 -35.58 19.07 24.27
N THR A 23 -35.03 18.52 23.19
CA THR A 23 -35.34 17.17 22.74
C THR A 23 -34.24 16.23 23.22
N THR A 24 -34.52 15.54 24.33
CA THR A 24 -33.83 14.33 24.73
C THR A 24 -34.05 13.25 23.66
N SER A 25 -33.04 13.01 22.83
CA SER A 25 -32.98 11.84 21.96
C SER A 25 -32.48 10.66 22.79
N THR A 26 -33.42 9.82 23.22
CA THR A 26 -33.12 8.54 23.86
C THR A 26 -32.78 7.54 22.75
N ALA A 27 -31.49 7.35 22.48
CA ALA A 27 -31.03 6.26 21.62
C ALA A 27 -31.34 4.92 22.32
N PRO A 28 -31.90 3.92 21.61
CA PRO A 28 -32.05 2.59 22.17
C PRO A 28 -30.67 1.94 22.32
N ALA A 29 -30.43 1.37 23.51
CA ALA A 29 -29.29 0.51 23.77
C ALA A 29 -29.35 -0.69 22.82
N SER A 30 -28.40 -0.73 21.88
CA SER A 30 -28.11 -1.91 21.08
C SER A 30 -27.25 -2.85 21.92
N THR A 31 -27.87 -3.92 22.43
CA THR A 31 -27.17 -5.12 22.88
C THR A 31 -26.65 -5.84 21.65
N ALA A 32 -25.36 -5.64 21.35
CA ALA A 32 -24.63 -6.51 20.43
C ALA A 32 -24.31 -7.81 21.17
N GLU A 33 -25.08 -8.87 20.87
CA GLU A 33 -24.65 -10.24 21.13
C GLU A 33 -23.47 -10.56 20.20
N ALA A 34 -22.36 -10.98 20.82
CA ALA A 34 -21.21 -11.52 20.10
C ALA A 34 -21.58 -12.89 19.54
N THR A 35 -21.83 -12.96 18.24
CA THR A 35 -21.90 -14.23 17.51
C THR A 35 -20.48 -14.61 17.12
N GLU A 36 -19.96 -15.63 17.79
CA GLU A 36 -18.68 -16.27 17.49
C GLU A 36 -18.83 -17.07 16.18
N VAL A 37 -18.29 -16.53 15.08
CA VAL A 37 -18.23 -17.22 13.78
C VAL A 37 -16.97 -18.08 13.75
N THR A 38 -17.09 -19.35 14.13
CA THR A 38 -16.06 -20.36 13.86
C THR A 38 -16.21 -20.84 12.42
N GLY A 39 -15.63 -20.08 11.47
CA GLY A 39 -15.43 -20.51 10.09
C GLY A 39 -14.04 -21.12 9.95
N ALA A 40 -13.95 -22.44 9.80
CA ALA A 40 -12.71 -23.10 9.40
C ALA A 40 -12.53 -22.89 7.90
N THR A 41 -11.64 -21.97 7.53
CA THR A 41 -11.17 -21.80 6.15
C THR A 41 -10.24 -22.96 5.80
N GLU A 42 -10.63 -23.79 4.84
CA GLU A 42 -9.72 -24.75 4.22
C GLU A 42 -8.61 -23.98 3.51
N ALA A 43 -7.40 -24.05 4.06
CA ALA A 43 -6.20 -23.49 3.46
C ALA A 43 -5.98 -24.14 2.08
N SER A 44 -6.13 -23.34 1.02
CA SER A 44 -5.55 -23.70 -0.28
C SER A 44 -4.05 -23.79 -0.11
N ALA A 45 -3.49 -24.95 -0.45
CA ALA A 45 -2.06 -25.17 -0.42
C ALA A 45 -1.40 -24.28 -1.49
N THR A 46 -0.88 -23.14 -1.06
CA THR A 46 0.07 -22.34 -1.83
C THR A 46 1.27 -23.22 -2.14
N VAL A 47 1.44 -23.56 -3.42
CA VAL A 47 2.64 -24.25 -3.90
C VAL A 47 3.81 -23.31 -3.63
N ALA A 48 4.63 -23.65 -2.64
CA ALA A 48 5.85 -22.91 -2.36
C ALA A 48 6.67 -22.83 -3.66
N PRO A 49 7.13 -21.65 -4.08
CA PRO A 49 7.96 -21.52 -5.27
C PRO A 49 9.18 -22.43 -5.10
N THR A 50 9.41 -23.26 -6.11
CA THR A 50 10.55 -24.16 -6.14
C THR A 50 11.80 -23.31 -6.31
N VAL A 51 12.49 -23.02 -5.20
CA VAL A 51 13.76 -22.27 -5.23
C VAL A 51 14.74 -23.04 -6.12
N PRO A 52 15.22 -22.45 -7.23
CA PRO A 52 16.20 -23.10 -8.09
C PRO A 52 17.46 -23.44 -7.29
N SER A 53 17.83 -24.71 -7.35
CA SER A 53 19.01 -25.29 -6.71
C SER A 53 20.30 -24.56 -7.11
N GLU A 54 20.98 -23.99 -6.11
CA GLU A 54 22.39 -23.54 -6.03
C GLU A 54 23.23 -23.65 -7.33
N ALA A 55 22.97 -22.78 -8.31
CA ALA A 55 23.87 -22.58 -9.43
C ALA A 55 24.89 -21.48 -9.08
N GLY A 56 25.97 -21.86 -8.40
CA GLY A 56 27.18 -21.04 -8.19
C GLY A 56 26.95 -19.76 -7.37
N GLY A 57 27.11 -19.85 -6.04
CA GLY A 57 26.90 -18.76 -5.07
C GLY A 57 27.87 -17.58 -5.15
N GLY A 58 27.93 -16.90 -6.29
CA GLY A 58 28.45 -15.54 -6.38
C GLY A 58 27.40 -14.54 -5.88
N GLU A 59 27.84 -13.43 -5.29
CA GLU A 59 26.95 -12.30 -4.98
C GLU A 59 26.25 -11.82 -6.25
N PRO A 60 24.95 -11.43 -6.19
CA PRO A 60 24.26 -10.87 -7.33
C PRO A 60 25.00 -9.67 -7.90
N THR A 61 25.00 -9.53 -9.21
CA THR A 61 25.53 -8.36 -9.92
C THR A 61 24.38 -7.56 -10.52
N MET A 62 24.60 -6.30 -10.90
CA MET A 62 23.56 -5.55 -11.61
C MET A 62 23.21 -6.15 -12.98
N ALA A 63 24.15 -6.86 -13.63
CA ALA A 63 23.86 -7.59 -14.86
C ALA A 63 22.91 -8.77 -14.62
N THR A 64 23.12 -9.57 -13.56
CA THR A 64 22.22 -10.68 -13.21
C THR A 64 20.88 -10.17 -12.68
N CYS A 65 20.87 -9.06 -11.94
CA CYS A 65 19.67 -8.38 -11.48
C CYS A 65 18.78 -7.95 -12.65
N ARG A 66 19.33 -7.19 -13.61
CA ARG A 66 18.57 -6.72 -14.79
C ARG A 66 18.06 -7.89 -15.63
N ALA A 67 18.86 -8.96 -15.77
CA ALA A 67 18.43 -10.18 -16.46
C ALA A 67 17.23 -10.84 -15.76
N TRP A 68 17.29 -10.97 -14.43
CA TRP A 68 16.18 -11.49 -13.63
C TRP A 68 14.95 -10.60 -13.69
N ILE A 69 15.10 -9.27 -13.58
CA ILE A 69 13.97 -8.32 -13.71
C ILE A 69 13.24 -8.53 -15.04
N GLN A 70 14.00 -8.68 -16.14
CA GLN A 70 13.45 -8.90 -17.48
C GLN A 70 12.80 -10.28 -17.64
N GLU A 71 13.32 -11.31 -16.98
CA GLU A 71 12.75 -12.67 -16.99
C GLU A 71 11.46 -12.76 -16.16
N SER A 72 11.44 -12.10 -15.00
CA SER A 72 10.33 -12.05 -14.07
C SER A 72 9.24 -11.05 -14.47
N HIS A 73 9.52 -10.19 -15.46
CA HIS A 73 8.58 -9.20 -15.94
C HIS A 73 7.34 -9.86 -16.54
N SER A 74 6.18 -9.46 -16.02
CA SER A 74 4.89 -9.74 -16.66
C SER A 74 4.13 -8.45 -16.92
N LEU A 75 3.34 -8.45 -18.00
CA LEU A 75 2.34 -7.41 -18.29
C LEU A 75 0.91 -7.96 -18.11
N ASP A 76 0.80 -9.23 -17.75
CA ASP A 76 -0.47 -9.94 -17.61
C ASP A 76 -0.92 -9.92 -16.15
N TYR A 77 -1.21 -8.72 -15.65
CA TYR A 77 -1.85 -8.55 -14.34
C TYR A 77 -3.25 -8.01 -14.53
N SER A 78 -4.23 -8.63 -13.87
CA SER A 78 -5.62 -8.23 -13.96
C SER A 78 -5.91 -6.87 -13.30
N ASN A 79 -5.00 -6.37 -12.46
CA ASN A 79 -5.22 -5.23 -11.57
C ASN A 79 -4.39 -4.00 -12.01
N HIS A 80 -4.29 -3.78 -13.33
CA HIS A 80 -3.70 -2.57 -13.91
C HIS A 80 -4.76 -1.47 -13.99
N ASP A 81 -5.06 -0.85 -12.84
CA ASP A 81 -6.25 -0.01 -12.69
C ASP A 81 -6.03 1.47 -13.08
N CYS A 82 -4.89 1.77 -13.70
CA CYS A 82 -4.59 3.10 -14.20
C CYS A 82 -5.00 3.26 -15.66
N GLN A 83 -5.77 4.30 -15.99
CA GLN A 83 -6.23 4.57 -17.37
C GLN A 83 -5.06 4.74 -18.39
N GLU A 84 -3.83 4.97 -17.94
CA GLU A 84 -2.63 5.15 -18.77
C GLU A 84 -1.54 4.07 -18.58
N HIS A 85 -1.87 2.91 -18.01
CA HIS A 85 -0.85 1.91 -17.62
C HIS A 85 -0.01 1.40 -18.82
N ALA A 86 -0.61 1.16 -19.98
CA ALA A 86 0.08 0.53 -21.12
C ALA A 86 1.30 1.32 -21.65
N ASP A 87 1.26 2.65 -21.62
CA ASP A 87 2.40 3.47 -22.05
C ASP A 87 3.54 3.45 -21.04
N ILE A 88 3.18 3.46 -19.75
CA ILE A 88 4.14 3.41 -18.66
C ILE A 88 4.83 2.05 -18.63
N LEU A 89 4.07 0.96 -18.73
CA LEU A 89 4.59 -0.40 -18.76
C LEU A 89 5.54 -0.66 -19.93
N ARG A 90 5.20 -0.15 -21.13
CA ARG A 90 6.13 -0.18 -22.28
C ARG A 90 7.40 0.64 -22.03
N SER A 91 7.29 1.73 -21.28
CA SER A 91 8.47 2.50 -20.87
C SER A 91 9.32 1.73 -19.86
N VAL A 92 8.71 1.08 -18.87
CA VAL A 92 9.38 0.20 -17.90
C VAL A 92 10.20 -0.86 -18.64
N GLU A 93 9.58 -1.59 -19.57
CA GLU A 93 10.25 -2.63 -20.37
C GLU A 93 11.45 -2.05 -21.14
N ARG A 94 11.25 -0.92 -21.85
CA ARG A 94 12.31 -0.26 -22.63
C ARG A 94 13.48 0.23 -21.77
N MET A 95 13.23 0.61 -20.52
CA MET A 95 14.24 1.06 -19.58
C MET A 95 14.99 -0.09 -18.91
N GLY A 96 14.65 -1.34 -19.22
CA GLY A 96 15.22 -2.52 -18.57
C GLY A 96 14.62 -2.80 -17.19
N GLY A 97 13.50 -2.14 -16.85
CA GLY A 97 12.72 -2.41 -15.65
C GLY A 97 11.80 -3.62 -15.82
N GLY A 98 11.01 -3.89 -14.80
CA GLY A 98 10.05 -4.99 -14.79
C GLY A 98 8.90 -4.75 -13.83
N VAL A 99 7.89 -5.59 -13.97
CA VAL A 99 6.70 -5.64 -13.11
C VAL A 99 6.60 -7.05 -12.59
N ILE A 100 6.64 -7.19 -11.27
CA ILE A 100 6.93 -8.44 -10.57
C ILE A 100 5.80 -8.68 -9.55
N PRO A 101 5.23 -9.90 -9.49
CA PRO A 101 4.12 -10.17 -8.59
C PRO A 101 4.60 -10.15 -7.13
N VAL A 102 3.71 -9.75 -6.24
CA VAL A 102 3.92 -9.84 -4.79
C VAL A 102 2.60 -10.07 -4.08
N GLY A 103 2.59 -10.87 -3.02
CA GLY A 103 1.36 -11.26 -2.34
C GLY A 103 0.40 -12.03 -3.26
N GLU A 104 -0.90 -11.96 -2.99
CA GLU A 104 -1.91 -12.73 -3.73
C GLU A 104 -2.28 -12.08 -5.07
N ASN A 105 -2.53 -10.77 -5.09
CA ASN A 105 -3.00 -10.02 -6.26
C ASN A 105 -2.36 -8.63 -6.36
N ARG A 106 -1.10 -8.50 -5.96
CA ARG A 106 -0.35 -7.24 -6.04
C ARG A 106 0.90 -7.42 -6.88
N PHE A 107 1.51 -6.31 -7.23
CA PHE A 107 2.76 -6.29 -7.96
C PHE A 107 3.57 -5.06 -7.55
N PHE A 108 4.86 -5.09 -7.84
CA PHE A 108 5.70 -3.89 -7.82
C PHE A 108 6.38 -3.70 -9.17
N ILE A 109 6.56 -2.43 -9.53
CA ILE A 109 7.36 -2.00 -10.67
C ILE A 109 8.75 -1.71 -10.16
N VAL A 110 9.79 -2.28 -10.78
CA VAL A 110 11.18 -2.03 -10.40
C VAL A 110 12.01 -1.59 -11.60
N TRP A 111 12.92 -0.65 -11.35
CA TRP A 111 13.93 -0.25 -12.31
C TRP A 111 15.18 0.30 -11.61
N PHE A 112 16.34 0.02 -12.18
CA PHE A 112 17.62 0.59 -11.78
C PHE A 112 18.30 1.26 -12.98
N PRO A 113 18.57 2.57 -12.95
CA PRO A 113 19.21 3.27 -14.05
C PRO A 113 20.61 2.71 -14.34
N GLU A 114 21.11 2.93 -15.56
CA GLU A 114 22.44 2.43 -15.97
C GLU A 114 23.58 2.95 -15.08
N GLY A 115 23.44 4.17 -14.54
CA GLY A 115 24.44 4.76 -13.65
C GLY A 115 24.35 4.30 -12.20
N TRP A 116 23.31 3.57 -11.78
CA TRP A 116 23.14 3.10 -10.40
C TRP A 116 24.36 2.31 -9.90
N GLU A 117 24.86 1.36 -10.71
CA GLU A 117 26.01 0.53 -10.37
C GLU A 117 27.35 1.30 -10.30
N ARG A 118 27.37 2.52 -10.81
CA ARG A 118 28.52 3.42 -10.82
C ARG A 118 28.40 4.53 -9.78
N SER A 119 27.26 4.64 -9.10
CA SER A 119 27.11 5.60 -8.02
C SER A 119 28.02 5.21 -6.85
N SER A 120 28.67 6.20 -6.24
CA SER A 120 29.36 6.00 -4.95
C SER A 120 28.38 5.82 -3.81
N ASP A 121 27.18 6.37 -3.98
CA ASP A 121 26.12 6.46 -2.99
C ASP A 121 24.84 6.03 -3.73
N PRO A 122 24.57 4.72 -3.87
CA PRO A 122 23.36 4.24 -4.49
C PRO A 122 22.22 4.23 -3.46
N GLU A 123 21.03 4.66 -3.87
CA GLU A 123 19.80 4.58 -3.07
C GLU A 123 18.70 3.81 -3.80
N VAL A 124 17.71 3.32 -3.04
CA VAL A 124 16.47 2.77 -3.59
C VAL A 124 15.26 3.45 -2.97
N ILE A 125 14.39 3.97 -3.84
CA ILE A 125 13.12 4.60 -3.46
C ILE A 125 12.00 3.57 -3.59
N PHE A 126 11.41 3.18 -2.46
CA PHE A 126 10.15 2.47 -2.43
C PHE A 126 9.03 3.49 -2.40
N THR A 127 8.04 3.41 -3.29
CA THR A 127 6.96 4.39 -3.39
C THR A 127 5.58 3.75 -3.40
N ILE A 128 4.65 4.30 -2.60
CA ILE A 128 3.23 3.92 -2.56
C ILE A 128 2.33 5.10 -2.91
N HIS A 129 1.28 4.83 -3.69
CA HIS A 129 0.45 5.86 -4.32
C HIS A 129 -0.67 6.37 -3.41
N GLY A 130 -1.25 7.51 -3.79
CA GLY A 130 -2.38 8.13 -3.14
C GLY A 130 -3.73 7.61 -3.61
N ASN A 131 -4.79 8.33 -3.24
CA ASN A 131 -6.14 8.07 -3.73
C ASN A 131 -6.24 8.36 -5.23
N GLY A 132 -6.89 7.48 -6.00
CA GLY A 132 -7.01 7.62 -7.46
C GLY A 132 -5.68 7.45 -8.23
N GLY A 133 -4.63 6.99 -7.56
CA GLY A 133 -3.34 6.67 -8.15
C GLY A 133 -3.12 5.17 -8.30
N CYS A 134 -1.97 4.82 -8.87
CA CYS A 134 -1.49 3.45 -9.05
C CYS A 134 0.05 3.42 -8.99
N ALA A 135 0.64 2.23 -8.97
CA ALA A 135 2.08 2.03 -9.04
C ALA A 135 2.71 2.69 -10.27
N GLU A 136 2.07 2.60 -11.43
CA GLU A 136 2.55 3.11 -12.71
C GLU A 136 2.73 4.63 -12.68
N SER A 137 1.73 5.36 -12.16
CA SER A 137 1.78 6.82 -12.07
C SER A 137 2.90 7.30 -11.15
N ASN A 138 3.04 6.65 -10.00
CA ASN A 138 4.12 6.92 -9.06
C ASN A 138 5.50 6.59 -9.65
N PHE A 139 5.61 5.45 -10.34
CA PHE A 139 6.83 5.07 -11.03
C PHE A 139 7.23 6.13 -12.06
N LYS A 140 6.27 6.61 -12.87
CA LYS A 140 6.50 7.67 -13.86
C LYS A 140 6.98 8.97 -13.23
N TRP A 141 6.45 9.36 -12.07
CA TRP A 141 6.91 10.56 -11.36
C TRP A 141 8.35 10.42 -10.89
N TRP A 142 8.71 9.27 -10.34
CA TRP A 142 10.05 9.02 -9.83
C TRP A 142 11.07 8.76 -10.93
N SER A 143 10.70 8.11 -12.05
CA SER A 143 11.67 7.63 -13.03
C SER A 143 12.50 8.75 -13.67
N GLU A 144 11.89 9.92 -13.93
CA GLU A 144 12.61 11.08 -14.49
C GLU A 144 13.71 11.55 -13.53
N VAL A 145 13.35 11.74 -12.25
CA VAL A 145 14.28 12.24 -11.23
C VAL A 145 15.31 11.19 -10.81
N ALA A 146 14.89 9.92 -10.75
CA ALA A 146 15.75 8.80 -10.41
C ALA A 146 16.82 8.55 -11.50
N GLU A 147 16.53 8.82 -12.77
CA GLU A 147 17.54 8.75 -13.83
C GLU A 147 18.66 9.76 -13.61
N GLU A 148 18.30 10.99 -13.24
CA GLU A 148 19.25 12.09 -13.03
C GLU A 148 20.16 11.84 -11.81
N HIS A 149 19.62 11.21 -10.76
CA HIS A 149 20.31 10.96 -9.50
C HIS A 149 20.86 9.54 -9.35
N ASN A 150 20.61 8.65 -10.32
CA ASN A 150 20.95 7.23 -10.26
C ASN A 150 20.31 6.47 -9.10
N TYR A 151 19.05 6.78 -8.78
CA TYR A 151 18.29 6.03 -7.77
C TYR A 151 17.60 4.80 -8.37
N GLY A 152 17.55 3.71 -7.62
CA GLY A 152 16.63 2.61 -7.91
C GLY A 152 15.20 3.00 -7.54
N VAL A 153 14.20 2.56 -8.30
CA VAL A 153 12.79 2.84 -8.02
C VAL A 153 12.02 1.54 -7.89
N VAL A 154 11.23 1.42 -6.83
CA VAL A 154 10.29 0.32 -6.57
C VAL A 154 8.92 0.93 -6.27
N ALA A 155 7.96 0.80 -7.18
CA ALA A 155 6.60 1.31 -6.99
C ALA A 155 5.62 0.16 -6.72
N LEU A 156 4.99 0.15 -5.55
CA LEU A 156 4.08 -0.93 -5.15
C LEU A 156 2.62 -0.58 -5.50
N GLN A 157 1.93 -1.53 -6.16
CA GLN A 157 0.47 -1.51 -6.30
C GLN A 157 -0.13 -2.14 -5.05
N TYR A 158 -0.98 -1.40 -4.34
CA TYR A 158 -1.61 -1.87 -3.09
C TYR A 158 -3.11 -1.55 -3.00
N ALA A 159 -3.67 -1.04 -4.09
CA ALA A 159 -5.10 -0.88 -4.23
C ALA A 159 -5.57 -1.64 -5.47
N GLU A 160 -6.87 -1.80 -5.61
CA GLU A 160 -7.48 -2.27 -6.85
C GLU A 160 -8.79 -1.51 -7.10
N GLU A 161 -9.20 -1.39 -8.36
CA GLU A 161 -10.46 -0.72 -8.72
C GLU A 161 -11.64 -1.49 -8.10
N ASP A 162 -12.51 -0.78 -7.37
CA ASP A 162 -13.76 -1.37 -6.88
C ASP A 162 -14.80 -1.41 -8.01
N VAL A 163 -14.69 -2.41 -8.88
CA VAL A 163 -15.63 -2.61 -9.99
C VAL A 163 -17.07 -2.93 -9.53
N ALA A 164 -17.27 -3.22 -8.24
CA ALA A 164 -18.58 -3.51 -7.66
C ALA A 164 -19.24 -2.25 -7.07
N ASP A 165 -18.48 -1.22 -6.74
CA ASP A 165 -19.03 0.06 -6.27
C ASP A 165 -19.47 0.93 -7.45
N THR A 166 -20.60 1.60 -7.27
CA THR A 166 -21.16 2.56 -8.22
C THR A 166 -20.99 4.00 -7.74
N ASP A 167 -20.41 4.23 -6.55
CA ASP A 167 -20.02 5.55 -6.09
C ASP A 167 -18.68 5.97 -6.71
N PRO A 168 -18.67 6.91 -7.67
CA PRO A 168 -17.47 7.34 -8.41
C PRO A 168 -16.45 8.13 -7.53
N ARG A 169 -16.57 8.04 -6.21
CA ARG A 169 -15.75 8.73 -5.22
C ARG A 169 -14.86 7.76 -4.43
N GLU A 170 -15.16 6.47 -4.46
CA GLU A 170 -14.39 5.41 -3.80
C GLU A 170 -14.04 4.30 -4.79
N ASP A 171 -13.54 4.69 -5.97
CA ASP A 171 -13.22 3.78 -7.08
C ASP A 171 -12.14 2.74 -6.76
N PHE A 172 -11.60 2.70 -5.53
CA PHE A 172 -10.48 1.82 -5.18
C PHE A 172 -10.65 1.19 -3.79
N VAL A 173 -10.47 -0.13 -3.74
CA VAL A 173 -10.25 -0.89 -2.50
C VAL A 173 -8.77 -0.86 -2.16
N PHE A 174 -8.41 -0.30 -1.01
CA PHE A 174 -7.02 -0.20 -0.56
C PHE A 174 -6.70 -1.28 0.46
N ASP A 175 -5.53 -1.90 0.29
CA ASP A 175 -4.95 -2.74 1.32
C ASP A 175 -4.63 -1.91 2.56
N LYS A 176 -4.80 -2.54 3.72
CA LYS A 176 -4.42 -1.99 5.01
C LYS A 176 -2.93 -2.24 5.27
N ALA A 177 -2.34 -1.51 6.22
CA ALA A 177 -0.91 -1.59 6.53
C ALA A 177 -0.43 -3.02 6.85
N ASP A 178 -1.26 -3.86 7.48
CA ASP A 178 -1.00 -5.27 7.79
C ASP A 178 -0.87 -6.16 6.55
N ALA A 179 -1.44 -5.76 5.41
CA ALA A 179 -1.22 -6.40 4.12
C ALA A 179 -0.09 -5.71 3.31
N VAL A 180 -0.01 -4.38 3.37
CA VAL A 180 0.99 -3.60 2.62
C VAL A 180 2.42 -3.85 3.12
N TYR A 181 2.64 -3.86 4.44
CA TYR A 181 4.00 -4.00 5.00
C TYR A 181 4.64 -5.35 4.63
N PRO A 182 3.98 -6.51 4.78
CA PRO A 182 4.53 -7.77 4.29
C PRO A 182 4.85 -7.78 2.79
N ASN A 183 4.06 -7.11 1.95
CA ASN A 183 4.35 -7.01 0.52
C ASN A 183 5.60 -6.16 0.25
N LEU A 184 5.82 -5.07 0.99
CA LEU A 184 7.07 -4.29 0.89
C LEU A 184 8.29 -5.12 1.31
N VAL A 185 8.16 -5.89 2.40
CA VAL A 185 9.21 -6.81 2.87
C VAL A 185 9.50 -7.89 1.84
N ALA A 186 8.46 -8.51 1.27
CA ALA A 186 8.61 -9.54 0.23
C ALA A 186 9.27 -8.98 -1.04
N ALA A 187 8.88 -7.78 -1.48
CA ALA A 187 9.52 -7.11 -2.61
C ALA A 187 11.01 -6.84 -2.34
N TYR A 188 11.37 -6.39 -1.13
CA TYR A 188 12.76 -6.23 -0.74
C TYR A 188 13.52 -7.55 -0.72
N ASP A 189 12.97 -8.59 -0.11
CA ASP A 189 13.64 -9.89 0.00
C ASP A 189 13.87 -10.52 -1.39
N GLU A 190 12.89 -10.39 -2.30
CA GLU A 190 13.01 -10.82 -3.69
C GLU A 190 14.10 -10.04 -4.43
N LEU A 191 14.12 -8.71 -4.29
CA LEU A 191 15.17 -7.88 -4.88
C LEU A 191 16.54 -8.21 -4.31
N ARG A 192 16.66 -8.40 -3.00
CA ARG A 192 17.92 -8.76 -2.35
C ARG A 192 18.48 -10.10 -2.84
N ALA A 193 17.60 -11.07 -3.12
CA ALA A 193 18.02 -12.37 -3.65
C ALA A 193 18.63 -12.28 -5.05
N HIS A 194 18.26 -11.26 -5.83
CA HIS A 194 18.61 -11.15 -7.25
C HIS A 194 19.43 -9.91 -7.62
N CYS A 195 19.53 -8.93 -6.73
CA CYS A 195 20.14 -7.62 -6.98
C CYS A 195 21.10 -7.24 -5.84
N PRO A 196 22.20 -6.52 -6.17
CA PRO A 196 23.20 -6.07 -5.19
C PRO A 196 22.72 -4.86 -4.38
N ILE A 197 21.55 -4.96 -3.75
CA ILE A 197 20.96 -3.91 -2.91
C ILE A 197 21.27 -4.09 -1.42
N ASP A 198 22.13 -5.05 -1.08
CA ASP A 198 22.64 -5.22 0.28
C ASP A 198 23.38 -3.94 0.71
N ASN A 199 23.06 -3.45 1.90
CA ASN A 199 23.64 -2.23 2.48
C ASN A 199 23.36 -0.93 1.72
N VAL A 200 22.31 -0.91 0.90
CA VAL A 200 21.83 0.30 0.23
C VAL A 200 20.76 0.97 1.08
N PRO A 201 20.79 2.30 1.30
CA PRO A 201 19.69 3.03 1.92
C PRO A 201 18.38 2.83 1.15
N ILE A 202 17.32 2.54 1.89
CA ILE A 202 15.97 2.40 1.32
C ILE A 202 15.08 3.49 1.90
N VAL A 203 14.51 4.30 1.02
CA VAL A 203 13.61 5.40 1.40
C VAL A 203 12.19 5.02 1.01
N LEU A 204 11.27 5.04 1.98
CA LEU A 204 9.84 4.86 1.69
C LEU A 204 9.18 6.22 1.44
N HIS A 205 8.79 6.48 0.20
CA HIS A 205 7.94 7.59 -0.19
C HIS A 205 6.46 7.16 -0.19
N GLY A 206 5.60 7.98 0.41
CA GLY A 206 4.16 7.85 0.28
C GLY A 206 3.56 9.18 -0.17
N PHE A 207 2.62 9.12 -1.11
CA PHE A 207 1.88 10.29 -1.60
C PHE A 207 0.42 10.27 -1.11
N SER A 208 -0.11 11.38 -0.60
CA SER A 208 -1.51 11.55 -0.22
C SER A 208 -2.00 10.45 0.76
N ARG A 209 -2.92 9.57 0.35
CA ARG A 209 -3.29 8.37 1.14
C ARG A 209 -2.09 7.46 1.44
N GLY A 210 -1.17 7.30 0.49
CA GLY A 210 0.09 6.59 0.69
C GLY A 210 1.00 7.27 1.72
N SER A 211 0.96 8.60 1.80
CA SER A 211 1.65 9.37 2.86
C SER A 211 1.02 9.08 4.23
N ALA A 212 -0.32 9.06 4.32
CA ALA A 212 -1.01 8.66 5.54
C ALA A 212 -0.70 7.21 5.96
N MET A 213 -0.57 6.31 4.98
CA MET A 213 -0.17 4.92 5.19
C MET A 213 1.27 4.80 5.68
N SER A 214 2.19 5.65 5.20
CA SER A 214 3.62 5.55 5.51
C SER A 214 3.92 5.71 7.01
N TYR A 215 3.13 6.48 7.75
CA TYR A 215 3.26 6.56 9.21
C TYR A 215 2.95 5.21 9.88
N HIS A 216 1.91 4.51 9.45
CA HIS A 216 1.57 3.20 10.01
C HIS A 216 2.63 2.16 9.61
N LEU A 217 3.10 2.20 8.37
CA LEU A 217 4.18 1.32 7.89
C LEU A 217 5.48 1.57 8.65
N ALA A 218 5.82 2.82 8.94
CA ALA A 218 6.98 3.17 9.76
C ALA A 218 6.86 2.62 11.19
N LEU A 219 5.65 2.63 11.76
CA LEU A 219 5.39 2.08 13.08
C LEU A 219 5.62 0.56 13.09
N MET A 220 5.11 -0.13 12.06
CA MET A 220 5.34 -1.56 11.87
C MET A 220 6.82 -1.88 11.66
N ASP A 221 7.51 -1.06 10.86
CA ASP A 221 8.92 -1.25 10.54
C ASP A 221 9.86 -1.05 11.73
N ARG A 222 9.48 -0.16 12.65
CA ARG A 222 10.23 0.10 13.90
C ARG A 222 9.75 -0.75 15.08
N GLY A 223 8.64 -1.47 14.94
CA GLY A 223 8.15 -2.38 15.96
C GLY A 223 9.16 -3.48 16.28
N ALA A 224 8.98 -4.16 17.42
CA ALA A 224 9.90 -5.21 17.87
C ALA A 224 10.06 -6.38 16.88
N GLU A 225 9.04 -6.61 16.05
CA GLU A 225 9.01 -7.63 14.99
C GLU A 225 9.29 -7.03 13.59
N GLY A 226 9.50 -5.71 13.52
CA GLY A 226 9.78 -4.99 12.30
C GLY A 226 11.14 -5.35 11.72
N ARG A 227 11.28 -5.23 10.39
CA ARG A 227 12.53 -5.53 9.68
C ARG A 227 13.53 -4.39 9.75
N HIS A 228 13.14 -3.22 10.24
CA HIS A 228 13.94 -1.99 10.19
C HIS A 228 14.48 -1.71 8.78
N LEU A 229 13.64 -1.96 7.77
CA LEU A 229 14.01 -1.95 6.36
C LEU A 229 14.36 -0.54 5.89
N PHE A 230 13.57 0.44 6.29
CA PHE A 230 13.65 1.78 5.73
C PHE A 230 14.64 2.62 6.51
N SER A 231 15.58 3.26 5.80
CA SER A 231 16.50 4.24 6.39
C SER A 231 15.77 5.56 6.69
N ALA A 232 14.79 5.91 5.86
CA ALA A 232 13.94 7.07 6.09
C ALA A 232 12.57 6.97 5.39
N PHE A 233 11.69 7.90 5.75
CA PHE A 233 10.34 8.03 5.23
C PHE A 233 10.14 9.43 4.64
N ILE A 234 9.51 9.51 3.47
CA ILE A 234 9.05 10.74 2.86
C ILE A 234 7.53 10.72 2.84
N ALA A 235 6.91 11.68 3.53
CA ALA A 235 5.46 11.81 3.60
C ALA A 235 5.02 13.03 2.77
N ASP A 236 4.57 12.79 1.55
CA ASP A 236 4.11 13.81 0.62
C ASP A 236 2.60 14.05 0.77
N SER A 237 2.24 15.15 1.42
CA SER A 237 0.87 15.69 1.44
C SER A 237 -0.21 14.73 1.99
N GLY A 238 0.11 14.04 3.09
CA GLY A 238 -0.83 13.20 3.82
C GLY A 238 -0.55 13.18 5.32
N GLY A 239 -1.58 13.42 6.12
CA GLY A 239 -1.49 13.43 7.58
C GLY A 239 -1.56 12.00 8.12
N THR A 240 -1.51 11.80 9.44
CA THR A 240 -1.51 10.45 10.03
C THR A 240 -2.81 9.64 9.83
N GLY A 241 -3.83 10.17 9.15
CA GLY A 241 -5.11 9.51 8.93
C GLY A 241 -5.63 9.65 7.49
N PRO A 242 -6.52 8.75 7.04
CA PRO A 242 -7.01 8.69 5.66
C PRO A 242 -7.85 9.91 5.24
N THR A 243 -8.38 10.68 6.20
CA THR A 243 -9.13 11.93 5.98
C THR A 243 -8.40 13.17 6.51
N GLY A 244 -7.09 13.06 6.72
CA GLY A 244 -6.27 14.08 7.37
C GLY A 244 -6.18 13.90 8.90
N THR A 245 -5.26 14.63 9.50
CA THR A 245 -5.04 14.71 10.95
C THR A 245 -6.08 15.63 11.56
N GLY A 246 -7.27 15.09 11.82
CA GLY A 246 -8.15 15.69 12.82
C GLY A 246 -7.40 15.87 14.16
N ASP A 247 -8.02 16.53 15.15
CA ASP A 247 -7.34 16.78 16.43
C ASP A 247 -7.11 15.49 17.27
N THR A 248 -7.54 14.34 16.77
CA THR A 248 -7.39 13.03 17.43
C THR A 248 -6.48 12.13 16.60
N PRO A 249 -5.36 11.64 17.17
CA PRO A 249 -4.53 10.65 16.51
C PRO A 249 -5.33 9.39 16.12
N PRO A 250 -4.97 8.72 15.02
CA PRO A 250 -5.59 7.46 14.62
C PRO A 250 -5.39 6.38 15.69
N GLY A 251 -6.25 5.36 15.69
CA GLY A 251 -6.22 4.27 16.68
C GLY A 251 -4.83 3.66 16.86
N TYR A 252 -4.17 3.34 15.75
CA TYR A 252 -2.83 2.73 15.76
C TYR A 252 -1.76 3.57 16.45
N LEU A 253 -1.91 4.91 16.50
CA LEU A 253 -0.99 5.80 17.24
C LEU A 253 -1.41 6.03 18.68
N ARG A 254 -2.72 6.12 18.97
CA ARG A 254 -3.19 6.29 20.36
C ARG A 254 -2.75 5.14 21.26
N ASP A 255 -2.68 3.93 20.69
CA ASP A 255 -2.33 2.71 21.40
C ASP A 255 -0.82 2.41 21.32
N ALA A 256 -0.05 3.19 20.55
CA ALA A 256 1.39 3.00 20.38
C ALA A 256 2.18 3.52 21.60
N PRO A 257 3.30 2.87 21.96
CA PRO A 257 4.19 3.39 23.00
C PRO A 257 4.83 4.73 22.61
N GLN A 258 5.35 5.46 23.60
CA GLN A 258 5.92 6.81 23.37
C GLN A 258 7.22 6.80 22.55
N ASP A 259 7.87 5.66 22.42
CA ASP A 259 9.10 5.45 21.66
C ASP A 259 8.88 4.61 20.39
N ALA A 260 7.63 4.46 19.94
CA ALA A 260 7.29 3.54 18.86
C ALA A 260 7.92 3.88 17.50
N TYR A 261 8.37 5.13 17.30
CA TYR A 261 9.12 5.56 16.12
C TYR A 261 10.62 5.78 16.38
N HIS A 262 11.18 5.25 17.47
CA HIS A 262 12.60 5.43 17.77
C HIS A 262 13.47 5.00 16.57
N GLY A 263 14.28 5.93 16.05
CA GLY A 263 15.13 5.71 14.88
C GLY A 263 14.43 5.84 13.52
N ALA A 264 13.13 6.14 13.45
CA ALA A 264 12.49 6.56 12.21
C ALA A 264 12.82 8.03 11.92
N ARG A 265 13.26 8.31 10.69
CA ARG A 265 13.52 9.66 10.16
C ARG A 265 12.50 10.01 9.10
N PHE A 266 11.93 11.20 9.19
CA PHE A 266 10.90 11.68 8.30
C PHE A 266 11.30 13.00 7.65
N TRP A 267 10.98 13.12 6.37
CA TRP A 267 10.87 14.37 5.64
C TRP A 267 9.44 14.53 5.16
N LEU A 268 8.83 15.66 5.51
CA LEU A 268 7.41 15.90 5.27
C LEU A 268 7.26 17.03 4.25
N TYR A 269 6.27 16.91 3.36
CA TYR A 269 5.93 17.97 2.41
C TYR A 269 4.46 18.37 2.50
N CYS A 270 4.19 19.65 2.29
CA CYS A 270 2.85 20.16 2.01
C CYS A 270 2.89 21.33 1.02
N GLY A 271 1.83 21.45 0.22
CA GLY A 271 1.54 22.62 -0.59
C GLY A 271 0.54 23.55 0.09
N MET A 272 0.82 24.86 0.09
CA MET A 272 -0.12 25.86 0.62
C MET A 272 -1.34 26.11 -0.29
N GLU A 273 -1.26 25.72 -1.57
CA GLU A 273 -2.35 25.79 -2.54
C GLU A 273 -3.08 24.44 -2.71
N ASP A 274 -2.85 23.49 -1.80
CA ASP A 274 -3.60 22.24 -1.76
C ASP A 274 -5.07 22.48 -1.34
N GLU A 275 -5.98 22.40 -2.31
CA GLU A 275 -7.42 22.50 -2.10
C GLU A 275 -8.10 21.14 -1.93
N ASP A 276 -7.43 20.05 -2.32
CA ASP A 276 -8.02 18.72 -2.52
C ASP A 276 -7.70 17.74 -1.40
N GLY A 277 -6.78 18.09 -0.48
CA GLY A 277 -6.33 17.17 0.55
C GLY A 277 -5.89 17.79 1.87
N VAL A 278 -4.79 17.23 2.37
CA VAL A 278 -4.24 17.48 3.70
C VAL A 278 -3.45 18.78 3.66
N ARG A 279 -3.90 19.78 4.42
CA ARG A 279 -3.27 21.10 4.42
C ARG A 279 -1.97 21.07 5.20
N CYS A 280 -1.16 22.11 5.02
CA CYS A 280 0.07 22.27 5.80
C CYS A 280 -0.12 22.25 7.31
N ASP A 281 -1.25 22.76 7.82
CA ASP A 281 -1.57 22.67 9.25
C ASP A 281 -1.76 21.21 9.71
N ASP A 282 -2.30 20.35 8.84
CA ASP A 282 -2.49 18.93 9.13
C ASP A 282 -1.14 18.18 9.10
N MET A 283 -0.24 18.53 8.18
CA MET A 283 1.13 18.00 8.15
C MET A 283 1.95 18.45 9.37
N GLU A 284 1.76 19.69 9.83
CA GLU A 284 2.34 20.18 11.07
C GLU A 284 1.82 19.42 12.30
N LYS A 285 0.52 19.08 12.35
CA LYS A 285 -0.01 18.18 13.38
C LYS A 285 0.58 16.78 13.28
N ALA A 286 0.71 16.25 12.07
CA ALA A 286 1.33 14.94 11.85
C ALA A 286 2.76 14.91 12.39
N ARG A 287 3.58 15.93 12.06
CA ARG A 287 4.92 16.15 12.62
C ARG A 287 4.92 16.09 14.13
N GLN A 288 4.03 16.84 14.79
CA GLN A 288 3.96 16.88 16.25
C GLN A 288 3.58 15.51 16.85
N ILE A 289 2.62 14.81 16.24
CA ILE A 289 2.18 13.49 16.69
C ILE A 289 3.34 12.49 16.59
N ILE A 290 4.00 12.36 15.44
CA ILE A 290 5.07 11.36 15.28
C ILE A 290 6.31 11.69 16.13
N GLN A 291 6.61 12.98 16.32
CA GLN A 291 7.67 13.41 17.25
C GLN A 291 7.34 13.05 18.70
N ALA A 292 6.07 13.12 19.09
CA ALA A 292 5.63 12.69 20.43
C ALA A 292 5.82 11.17 20.66
N HIS A 293 5.91 10.40 19.58
CA HIS A 293 6.18 8.95 19.56
C HIS A 293 7.66 8.61 19.23
N GLY A 294 8.57 9.60 19.28
CA GLY A 294 10.01 9.37 19.19
C GLY A 294 10.61 9.43 17.78
N ALA A 295 9.84 9.83 16.77
CA ALA A 295 10.35 10.05 15.42
C ALA A 295 11.28 11.27 15.36
N ILE A 296 12.25 11.23 14.46
CA ILE A 296 13.01 12.40 14.02
C ILE A 296 12.32 12.94 12.77
N VAL A 297 11.95 14.22 12.79
CA VAL A 297 11.46 14.92 11.60
C VAL A 297 12.53 15.91 11.20
N ASP A 298 13.28 15.57 10.16
CA ASP A 298 14.40 16.38 9.67
C ASP A 298 13.89 17.70 9.08
N GLU A 299 12.78 17.65 8.33
CA GLU A 299 12.15 18.83 7.76
C GLU A 299 10.64 18.64 7.54
N LEU A 300 9.89 19.74 7.66
CA LEU A 300 8.57 19.91 7.06
C LEU A 300 8.69 21.02 6.02
N TYR A 301 8.76 20.63 4.75
CA TYR A 301 8.88 21.56 3.63
C TYR A 301 7.49 22.10 3.28
N VAL A 302 7.29 23.39 3.54
CA VAL A 302 6.06 24.12 3.22
C VAL A 302 6.26 24.86 1.90
N ASN A 303 5.63 24.38 0.83
CA ASN A 303 5.73 25.01 -0.49
C ASN A 303 4.64 26.09 -0.67
N PRO A 304 4.98 27.39 -0.71
CA PRO A 304 3.99 28.47 -0.76
C PRO A 304 3.09 28.46 -2.00
N THR A 305 3.57 27.89 -3.11
CA THR A 305 2.86 27.77 -4.38
C THR A 305 2.66 26.31 -4.79
N GLY A 306 2.89 25.38 -3.85
CA GLY A 306 2.73 23.95 -4.09
C GLY A 306 1.28 23.53 -3.97
N GLY A 307 0.87 22.59 -4.81
CA GLY A 307 -0.42 21.90 -4.68
C GLY A 307 -0.30 20.62 -3.87
N HIS A 308 -1.24 19.70 -4.08
CA HIS A 308 -1.41 18.46 -3.32
C HIS A 308 -0.23 17.47 -3.36
N GLY A 309 0.77 17.63 -4.22
CA GLY A 309 1.90 16.69 -4.30
C GLY A 309 3.19 17.34 -4.75
N ILE A 310 4.33 16.80 -4.32
CA ILE A 310 5.65 17.38 -4.65
C ILE A 310 5.96 17.27 -6.16
N PHE A 311 5.47 16.21 -6.80
CA PHE A 311 5.62 15.96 -8.24
C PHE A 311 4.49 16.57 -9.08
N ILE A 312 3.39 16.98 -8.45
CA ILE A 312 2.24 17.56 -9.14
C ILE A 312 2.59 19.01 -9.47
N ARG A 313 3.11 19.22 -10.68
CA ARG A 313 3.51 20.54 -11.18
C ARG A 313 2.28 21.46 -11.24
N GLY A 314 2.34 22.58 -10.53
CA GLY A 314 1.58 23.77 -10.92
C GLY A 314 1.98 24.14 -12.36
N ARG A 315 1.06 24.73 -13.13
CA ARG A 315 1.33 25.15 -14.51
C ARG A 315 2.60 26.02 -14.54
N ASP A 316 3.69 25.49 -15.11
CA ASP A 316 4.78 26.22 -15.80
C ASP A 316 6.24 26.12 -15.32
N GLU A 317 6.67 25.22 -14.41
CA GLU A 317 8.12 25.08 -14.10
C GLU A 317 8.69 23.64 -14.12
N ALA A 318 9.92 23.53 -14.63
CA ALA A 318 10.83 22.38 -14.42
C ALA A 318 11.27 22.36 -12.95
N THR A 319 11.59 21.17 -12.42
CA THR A 319 12.08 20.87 -11.06
C THR A 319 11.86 21.96 -10.01
N THR A 320 10.83 21.80 -9.17
CA THR A 320 10.54 22.82 -8.14
C THR A 320 11.61 22.80 -7.04
N PRO A 321 11.85 23.92 -6.34
CA PRO A 321 12.73 23.94 -5.16
C PRO A 321 12.38 22.89 -4.10
N ALA A 322 11.13 22.43 -4.06
CA ALA A 322 10.72 21.34 -3.18
C ALA A 322 11.35 20.00 -3.59
N ILE A 323 11.34 19.67 -4.89
CA ILE A 323 11.99 18.46 -5.40
C ILE A 323 13.49 18.52 -5.10
N GLU A 324 14.16 19.66 -5.35
CA GLU A 324 15.58 19.82 -5.01
C GLU A 324 15.86 19.60 -3.52
N ALA A 325 15.02 20.12 -2.63
CA ALA A 325 15.16 19.93 -1.19
C ALA A 325 14.95 18.47 -0.77
N MET A 326 13.95 17.79 -1.34
CA MET A 326 13.71 16.37 -1.11
C MET A 326 14.90 15.51 -1.58
N LEU A 327 15.48 15.83 -2.75
CA LEU A 327 16.63 15.10 -3.28
C LEU A 327 17.87 15.30 -2.42
N ALA A 328 18.13 16.54 -1.99
CA ALA A 328 19.21 16.82 -1.06
C ALA A 328 19.03 16.11 0.29
N TYR A 329 17.79 15.89 0.74
CA TYR A 329 17.50 15.06 1.90
C TYR A 329 17.84 13.59 1.63
N ILE A 330 17.44 13.03 0.49
CA ILE A 330 17.73 11.64 0.10
C ILE A 330 19.25 11.41 0.02
N ASP A 331 19.97 12.28 -0.67
CA ASP A 331 21.44 12.24 -0.84
C ASP A 331 22.20 12.31 0.51
N ALA A 332 21.55 12.80 1.57
CA ALA A 332 22.14 12.90 2.90
C ALA A 332 21.82 11.70 3.81
N ILE A 333 21.07 10.71 3.32
CA ILE A 333 20.73 9.52 4.10
C ILE A 333 21.89 8.54 4.06
N GLU A 334 22.49 8.32 5.21
CA GLU A 334 23.47 7.25 5.39
C GLU A 334 22.76 5.91 5.60
N TYR A 335 23.34 4.83 5.07
CA TYR A 335 22.90 3.49 5.40
C TYR A 335 23.10 3.25 6.90
N SER A 336 22.02 2.89 7.58
CA SER A 336 22.11 2.27 8.89
C SER A 336 21.90 0.78 8.70
N GLU A 337 22.84 -0.04 9.16
CA GLU A 337 22.56 -1.48 9.32
C GLU A 337 21.24 -1.64 10.08
N PRO A 338 20.33 -2.52 9.61
CA PRO A 338 19.17 -2.89 10.40
C PRO A 338 19.65 -3.29 11.78
N ALA A 339 18.98 -2.77 12.82
CA ALA A 339 19.27 -3.22 14.18
C ALA A 339 19.23 -4.76 14.16
N PRO A 340 20.23 -5.46 14.74
CA PRO A 340 20.18 -6.91 14.81
C PRO A 340 18.82 -7.26 15.42
N GLY A 341 18.01 -7.99 14.65
CA GLY A 341 16.68 -8.39 15.09
C GLY A 341 16.77 -8.98 16.49
N PRO A 342 15.70 -8.91 17.31
CA PRO A 342 15.72 -9.41 18.68
C PRO A 342 16.38 -10.79 18.65
N ALA A 343 17.54 -10.89 19.31
CA ALA A 343 18.37 -12.09 19.24
C ALA A 343 17.44 -13.25 19.49
N GLU A 344 17.27 -14.12 18.49
CA GLU A 344 16.34 -15.24 18.55
C GLU A 344 16.60 -15.92 19.89
N GLU A 345 15.69 -15.69 20.84
CA GLU A 345 15.92 -16.08 22.22
C GLU A 345 15.94 -17.59 22.14
N GLN A 346 17.16 -18.16 22.13
CA GLN A 346 17.37 -19.57 21.84
C GLN A 346 16.45 -20.33 22.75
N GLN A 347 15.34 -20.80 22.16
CA GLN A 347 14.30 -21.45 22.91
C GLN A 347 15.02 -22.61 23.61
N PRO A 348 15.06 -22.64 24.96
CA PRO A 348 15.92 -23.55 25.67
C PRO A 348 15.64 -24.93 25.13
N ALA A 349 16.69 -25.59 24.62
CA ALA A 349 16.59 -26.88 23.95
C ALA A 349 15.59 -27.74 24.74
N PRO A 350 14.55 -28.29 24.10
CA PRO A 350 13.49 -29.00 24.80
C PRO A 350 14.16 -30.00 25.72
N THR A 351 13.99 -29.80 27.03
CA THR A 351 14.56 -30.71 28.02
C THR A 351 13.94 -32.04 27.73
N ALA A 352 14.76 -33.01 27.32
CA ALA A 352 14.31 -34.33 26.94
C ALA A 352 13.53 -34.95 28.10
N THR A 353 12.20 -34.89 28.03
CA THR A 353 11.33 -35.63 28.93
C THR A 353 11.56 -37.11 28.63
N PRO A 354 11.88 -37.95 29.63
CA PRO A 354 12.07 -39.37 29.42
C PRO A 354 10.79 -39.96 28.82
N THR A 355 10.95 -40.68 27.72
CA THR A 355 9.90 -41.39 27.00
C THR A 355 9.18 -42.36 27.93
N GLU A 356 8.04 -41.98 28.48
CA GLU A 356 7.07 -42.96 28.96
C GLU A 356 6.45 -43.65 27.75
N THR A 357 6.66 -44.96 27.69
CA THR A 357 6.06 -45.84 26.70
C THR A 357 4.57 -45.98 27.02
N SER A 358 3.76 -45.06 26.51
CA SER A 358 2.31 -45.18 26.46
C SER A 358 1.93 -46.08 25.28
N SER A 359 1.28 -47.21 25.55
CA SER A 359 0.71 -48.07 24.52
C SER A 359 -0.50 -47.37 23.90
N ALA A 360 -0.35 -46.85 22.69
CA ALA A 360 -1.48 -46.38 21.90
C ALA A 360 -2.39 -47.56 21.53
N GLY A 361 -3.62 -47.53 22.05
CA GLY A 361 -4.74 -48.26 21.47
C GLY A 361 -5.04 -47.66 20.09
N GLY A 362 -5.19 -48.52 19.08
CA GLY A 362 -5.44 -48.09 17.71
C GLY A 362 -6.78 -47.39 17.57
N GLU A 363 -6.76 -46.14 17.13
CA GLU A 363 -7.91 -45.50 16.51
C GLU A 363 -8.10 -46.06 15.10
N THR A 364 -9.21 -46.75 14.89
CA THR A 364 -9.63 -47.17 13.56
C THR A 364 -10.21 -45.99 12.80
N ALA A 365 -9.78 -45.83 11.55
CA ALA A 365 -10.33 -44.87 10.60
C ALA A 365 -11.87 -44.99 10.50
N PRO A 366 -12.60 -43.86 10.33
CA PRO A 366 -14.04 -43.87 10.18
C PRO A 366 -14.44 -44.75 8.98
N THR A 367 -15.44 -45.59 9.20
CA THR A 367 -15.97 -46.47 8.15
C THR A 367 -16.92 -45.69 7.23
N LEU A 368 -17.11 -46.19 6.01
CA LEU A 368 -18.10 -45.64 5.07
C LEU A 368 -19.51 -45.57 5.69
N ALA A 369 -19.83 -46.49 6.61
CA ALA A 369 -21.09 -46.50 7.35
C ALA A 369 -21.22 -45.34 8.34
N SER A 370 -20.13 -44.92 9.02
CA SER A 370 -20.15 -43.73 9.88
C SER A 370 -20.28 -42.43 9.08
N CYS A 371 -19.72 -42.37 7.87
CA CYS A 371 -19.92 -41.22 6.98
C CYS A 371 -21.35 -41.16 6.42
N GLN A 372 -21.95 -42.31 6.09
CA GLN A 372 -23.33 -42.36 5.60
C GLN A 372 -24.37 -42.03 6.68
N ALA A 373 -24.13 -42.44 7.94
CA ALA A 373 -24.98 -42.07 9.07
C ALA A 373 -24.95 -40.55 9.32
N TRP A 374 -23.78 -39.92 9.20
CA TRP A 374 -23.62 -38.48 9.34
C TRP A 374 -24.34 -37.68 8.23
N ILE A 375 -24.32 -38.19 6.99
CA ILE A 375 -25.04 -37.57 5.86
C ILE A 375 -26.57 -37.67 6.02
N GLN A 376 -27.08 -38.80 6.54
CA GLN A 376 -28.52 -38.96 6.75
C GLN A 376 -29.07 -38.08 7.89
N GLU A 377 -28.24 -37.75 8.89
CA GLU A 377 -28.64 -36.91 10.02
C GLU A 377 -28.73 -35.41 9.65
N ARG A 378 -28.04 -34.96 8.60
CA ARG A 378 -28.08 -33.56 8.13
C ARG A 378 -29.17 -33.23 7.11
N HIS A 379 -29.79 -34.22 6.47
CA HIS A 379 -30.82 -33.99 5.45
C HIS A 379 -32.26 -33.90 6.01
N SER A 380 -32.45 -33.87 7.34
CA SER A 380 -33.78 -33.77 7.96
C SER A 380 -34.10 -32.41 8.60
N MET A 381 -33.41 -31.33 8.23
CA MET A 381 -33.76 -29.97 8.67
C MET A 381 -34.44 -29.21 7.52
N ASP A 382 -35.77 -29.09 7.63
CA ASP A 382 -36.62 -28.20 6.83
C ASP A 382 -36.22 -26.72 7.06
N TYR A 383 -35.76 -26.05 6.01
CA TYR A 383 -35.83 -24.59 5.88
C TYR A 383 -36.35 -24.24 4.47
N PRO A 384 -37.12 -23.16 4.32
CA PRO A 384 -37.86 -22.88 3.11
C PRO A 384 -36.97 -22.30 2.00
N ASP A 385 -37.24 -22.85 0.84
CA ASP A 385 -36.82 -22.58 -0.52
C ASP A 385 -36.64 -21.10 -0.89
N HIS A 386 -35.39 -20.64 -0.96
CA HIS A 386 -34.95 -19.57 -1.86
C HIS A 386 -33.52 -19.83 -2.33
N GLY A 387 -33.37 -20.22 -3.60
CA GLY A 387 -32.16 -19.94 -4.38
C GLY A 387 -31.27 -21.15 -4.68
N CYS A 388 -31.70 -22.02 -5.60
CA CYS A 388 -30.80 -22.89 -6.36
C CYS A 388 -31.40 -23.17 -7.74
N GLN A 389 -31.48 -22.15 -8.59
CA GLN A 389 -31.89 -22.32 -9.98
C GLN A 389 -31.25 -21.27 -10.88
N GLU A 390 -29.92 -21.29 -11.00
CA GLU A 390 -29.20 -20.63 -12.10
C GLU A 390 -27.78 -21.19 -12.24
N HIS A 391 -27.67 -22.50 -12.48
CA HIS A 391 -26.41 -23.14 -12.93
C HIS A 391 -26.68 -24.27 -13.95
N ALA A 392 -27.76 -24.12 -14.72
CA ALA A 392 -28.18 -25.10 -15.75
C ALA A 392 -28.19 -24.56 -17.19
N ASP A 393 -28.00 -23.25 -17.43
CA ASP A 393 -28.15 -22.67 -18.77
C ASP A 393 -26.84 -22.37 -19.52
N VAL A 394 -25.67 -22.70 -18.96
CA VAL A 394 -24.36 -22.44 -19.63
C VAL A 394 -23.87 -23.60 -20.52
N LEU A 395 -24.61 -24.71 -20.61
CA LEU A 395 -24.27 -25.82 -21.53
C LEU A 395 -25.22 -25.98 -22.72
N SER A 396 -26.00 -24.94 -23.04
CA SER A 396 -26.98 -24.94 -24.14
C SER A 396 -26.56 -24.09 -25.36
N SER A 397 -25.56 -23.19 -25.26
CA SER A 397 -25.26 -22.21 -26.33
C SER A 397 -24.07 -22.54 -27.24
N VAL A 398 -23.46 -23.73 -27.15
CA VAL A 398 -22.32 -24.14 -28.01
C VAL A 398 -22.77 -24.92 -29.27
N ALA A 399 -24.07 -25.00 -29.56
CA ALA A 399 -24.57 -25.74 -30.72
C ALA A 399 -24.95 -24.87 -31.94
N ASP A 400 -25.02 -23.54 -31.83
CA ASP A 400 -25.43 -22.68 -32.95
C ASP A 400 -24.56 -21.43 -33.00
N ASN A 401 -23.50 -21.44 -33.82
CA ASN A 401 -23.10 -20.30 -34.65
C ASN A 401 -21.92 -20.68 -35.55
N GLY A 402 -22.26 -21.09 -36.77
CA GLY A 402 -21.30 -21.26 -37.85
C GLY A 402 -20.72 -19.93 -38.34
N GLY A 403 -19.40 -19.91 -38.47
CA GLY A 403 -18.65 -19.37 -39.61
C GLY A 403 -18.96 -17.96 -40.13
N GLY A 404 -17.99 -17.06 -39.96
CA GLY A 404 -17.90 -15.82 -40.74
C GLY A 404 -16.56 -15.12 -40.57
N ILE A 405 -15.63 -15.35 -41.51
CA ILE A 405 -14.40 -14.56 -41.70
C ILE A 405 -14.76 -13.24 -42.38
N ILE A 406 -14.34 -12.09 -41.80
CA ILE A 406 -14.22 -10.79 -42.50
C ILE A 406 -12.94 -10.07 -42.03
N PRO A 407 -12.17 -9.42 -42.94
CA PRO A 407 -10.76 -9.07 -42.71
C PRO A 407 -10.53 -7.64 -42.17
N LEU A 408 -9.34 -7.48 -41.60
CA LEU A 408 -8.65 -6.23 -41.24
C LEU A 408 -8.61 -5.22 -42.39
N GLN A 409 -8.93 -3.95 -42.09
CA GLN A 409 -8.51 -2.78 -42.86
C GLN A 409 -8.15 -1.58 -41.95
N ASP A 410 -6.92 -1.11 -42.17
CA ASP A 410 -6.33 0.24 -42.06
C ASP A 410 -7.07 1.41 -41.36
N SER A 411 -6.34 2.05 -40.43
CA SER A 411 -6.20 3.52 -40.25
C SER A 411 -5.08 3.71 -39.20
N LYS A 412 -3.91 4.33 -39.43
CA LYS A 412 -3.54 5.70 -39.87
C LYS A 412 -4.38 6.82 -39.25
N PHE A 413 -4.11 7.18 -37.99
CA PHE A 413 -3.29 8.35 -37.60
C PHE A 413 -3.13 8.36 -36.07
#